data_AF-A0A353VD35-F1
#
_entry.id   AF-A0A353VD35-F1
#
_cell.length_a   1.000
_cell.length_b   1.000
_cell.length_c   1.000
_cell.angle_alpha   90.00
_cell.angle_beta   90.00
_cell.angle_gamma   90.00
#
_symmetry.space_group_name_H-M   'P 1'
#
loop_
_entity.id
_entity.type
_entity.pdbx_description
1 polymer ?
#
loop_
_entity_poly.entity_id
_entity_poly.type
_entity_poly.pdbx_seq_one_letter_code
_entity_poly.pdbx_strand_id
1 'polypeptide(L)'
;LSAWAMLHAMNLHLPWLAGVTVLVFVGLGVAIPSAPGYVGVFHAAAVLAVGLFGVTQSAAVGYALVFHASQIVPVTLVGWLFLLREHVSLGEATHAEVPPAEGA
;
A
#
# COMPACT_ATOMS: atom_id res chain seq x y z
N LEU A 1 7.23 3.89 9.09
CA LEU A 1 6.68 5.21 9.47
C LEU A 1 5.22 5.37 9.03
N SER A 2 4.89 5.15 7.75
CA SER A 2 3.51 5.31 7.21
C SER A 2 2.45 4.51 7.96
N ALA A 3 2.69 3.23 8.26
CA ALA A 3 1.76 2.39 9.01
C ALA A 3 1.42 2.96 10.40
N TRP A 4 2.43 3.35 11.17
CA TRP A 4 2.22 3.97 12.48
C TRP A 4 1.53 5.33 12.38
N ALA A 5 1.91 6.17 11.41
CA ALA A 5 1.26 7.46 11.20
C ALA A 5 -0.23 7.29 10.86
N MET A 6 -0.58 6.27 10.08
CA MET A 6 -1.98 5.95 9.76
C MET A 6 -2.75 5.47 10.99
N LEU A 7 -2.14 4.68 11.88
CA LEU A 7 -2.77 4.30 13.17
C LEU A 7 -3.12 5.55 13.97
N HIS A 8 -2.19 6.50 14.09
CA HIS A 8 -2.45 7.78 14.74
C HIS A 8 -3.54 8.60 14.04
N ALA A 9 -3.52 8.68 12.70
CA ALA A 9 -4.53 9.41 11.93
C ALA A 9 -5.94 8.82 12.09
N MET A 10 -6.05 7.52 12.31
CA MET A 10 -7.31 6.80 12.56
C MET A 10 -7.68 6.76 14.05
N ASN A 11 -7.02 7.57 14.91
CA ASN A 11 -7.25 7.63 16.35
C ASN A 11 -6.98 6.30 17.09
N LEU A 12 -6.15 5.42 16.51
CA LEU A 12 -5.66 4.18 17.11
C LEU A 12 -4.31 4.46 17.78
N HIS A 13 -4.35 4.89 19.03
CA HIS A 13 -3.17 5.25 19.84
C HIS A 13 -2.40 4.01 20.30
N LEU A 14 -1.71 3.37 19.37
CA LEU A 14 -0.89 2.18 19.60
C LEU A 14 0.61 2.54 19.70
N PRO A 15 1.42 1.71 20.39
CA PRO A 15 2.86 1.94 20.44
C PRO A 15 3.47 1.87 19.04
N TRP A 16 4.63 2.50 18.85
CA TRP A 16 5.42 2.45 17.61
C TRP A 16 5.59 1.03 17.05
N LEU A 17 5.76 0.05 17.95
CA LEU A 17 5.89 -1.37 17.61
C LEU A 17 4.71 -1.88 16.78
N ALA A 18 3.48 -1.39 16.98
CA ALA A 18 2.32 -1.80 16.18
C ALA A 18 2.49 -1.46 14.69
N GLY A 19 3.05 -0.29 14.38
CA GLY A 19 3.36 0.07 12.99
C GLY A 19 4.46 -0.80 12.38
N VAL A 20 5.45 -1.23 13.17
CA VAL A 20 6.48 -2.19 12.74
C VAL A 20 5.86 -3.57 12.51
N THR A 21 4.97 -4.02 13.39
CA THR A 21 4.24 -5.28 13.21
C THR A 21 3.40 -5.27 11.94
N VAL A 22 2.67 -4.17 11.66
CA VAL A 22 1.94 -4.03 10.40
C VAL A 22 2.88 -4.12 9.21
N LEU A 23 4.02 -3.43 9.23
CA LEU A 23 5.01 -3.47 8.16
C LEU A 23 5.50 -4.90 7.89
N VAL A 24 5.85 -5.66 8.94
CA VAL A 24 6.33 -7.04 8.81
C VAL A 24 5.24 -7.95 8.25
N PHE A 25 4.04 -7.91 8.82
CA PHE A 25 2.93 -8.76 8.37
C PHE A 25 2.52 -8.45 6.94
N VAL A 26 2.35 -7.17 6.60
CA VAL A 26 2.04 -6.76 5.23
C VAL A 26 3.15 -7.17 4.28
N GLY A 27 4.42 -6.97 4.65
CA GLY A 27 5.58 -7.41 3.85
C GLY A 27 5.56 -8.90 3.54
N LEU A 28 5.24 -9.73 4.54
CA LEU A 28 5.06 -11.17 4.34
C LEU A 28 3.82 -11.48 3.47
N GLY A 29 2.72 -10.76 3.68
CA GLY A 29 1.48 -10.95 2.93
C GLY A 29 1.62 -10.62 1.44
N VAL A 30 2.31 -9.52 1.11
CA VAL A 30 2.54 -9.13 -0.30
C VAL A 30 3.63 -9.96 -0.98
N ALA A 31 4.49 -10.65 -0.22
CA ALA A 31 5.42 -11.63 -0.78
C ALA A 31 4.70 -12.85 -1.38
N ILE A 32 3.44 -13.10 -1.00
CA ILE A 32 2.59 -14.12 -1.60
C ILE A 32 2.07 -13.58 -2.94
N PRO A 33 2.40 -14.20 -4.08
CA PRO A 33 1.84 -13.83 -5.38
C PRO A 33 0.31 -13.98 -5.30
N SER A 34 -0.43 -12.88 -5.50
CA SER A 34 -1.89 -12.90 -5.36
C SER A 34 -2.57 -11.98 -6.38
N ALA A 35 -3.77 -11.49 -6.05
CA ALA A 35 -4.56 -10.58 -6.87
C ALA A 35 -3.79 -9.28 -7.21
N PRO A 36 -4.12 -8.62 -8.34
CA PRO A 36 -3.56 -7.32 -8.71
C PRO A 36 -3.64 -6.32 -7.56
N GLY A 37 -2.54 -5.61 -7.32
CA GLY A 37 -2.44 -4.64 -6.22
C GLY A 37 -2.49 -5.26 -4.82
N TYR A 38 -2.31 -6.57 -4.66
CA TYR A 38 -2.29 -7.27 -3.37
C TYR A 38 -3.58 -7.11 -2.53
N VAL A 39 -4.70 -6.84 -3.20
CA VAL A 39 -6.01 -6.74 -2.57
C VAL A 39 -6.37 -8.07 -1.92
N GLY A 40 -6.74 -8.04 -0.64
CA GLY A 40 -7.04 -9.23 0.14
C GLY A 40 -5.86 -9.62 1.04
N VAL A 41 -4.73 -10.03 0.47
CA VAL A 41 -3.55 -10.44 1.27
C VAL A 41 -2.99 -9.29 2.11
N PHE A 42 -2.91 -8.08 1.55
CA PHE A 42 -2.54 -6.87 2.30
C PHE A 42 -3.52 -6.62 3.45
N HIS A 43 -4.82 -6.68 3.17
CA HIS A 43 -5.86 -6.37 4.15
C HIS A 43 -5.89 -7.39 5.28
N ALA A 44 -5.82 -8.68 4.96
CA ALA A 44 -5.78 -9.76 5.94
C ALA A 44 -4.54 -9.63 6.84
N ALA A 45 -3.37 -9.38 6.26
CA ALA A 45 -2.13 -9.19 7.01
C ALA A 45 -2.18 -7.97 7.95
N ALA A 46 -2.68 -6.83 7.46
CA ALA A 46 -2.84 -5.62 8.27
C ALA A 46 -3.85 -5.83 9.41
N VAL A 47 -4.99 -6.48 9.15
CA VAL A 47 -6.00 -6.83 10.16
C VAL A 47 -5.42 -7.74 11.23
N LEU A 48 -4.68 -8.79 10.84
CA LEU A 48 -4.01 -9.68 11.77
C LEU A 48 -3.01 -8.92 12.64
N ALA A 49 -2.17 -8.07 12.04
CA ALA A 49 -1.15 -7.31 12.74
C ALA A 49 -1.72 -6.40 13.83
N VAL A 50 -2.72 -5.58 13.51
CA VAL A 50 -3.32 -4.65 14.49
C VAL A 50 -4.22 -5.38 15.49
N GLY A 51 -4.79 -6.53 15.09
CA GLY A 51 -5.53 -7.41 15.98
C GLY A 51 -4.69 -7.93 17.16
N LEU A 52 -3.38 -8.12 16.98
CA LEU A 52 -2.45 -8.47 18.06
C LEU A 52 -2.36 -7.40 19.17
N PHE A 53 -2.79 -6.17 18.88
CA PHE A 53 -2.81 -5.05 19.82
C PHE A 53 -4.22 -4.76 20.36
N GLY A 54 -5.18 -5.67 20.16
CA GLY A 54 -6.53 -5.56 20.68
C GLY A 54 -7.45 -4.62 19.88
N VAL A 55 -7.07 -4.24 18.66
CA VAL A 55 -7.94 -3.48 17.76
C VAL A 55 -9.13 -4.33 17.34
N THR A 56 -10.34 -3.79 17.45
CA THR A 56 -11.57 -4.49 17.05
C THR A 56 -11.54 -4.81 15.55
N GLN A 57 -12.19 -5.91 15.15
CA GLN A 57 -12.17 -6.34 13.75
C GLN A 57 -12.69 -5.26 12.78
N SER A 58 -13.74 -4.54 13.16
CA SER A 58 -14.28 -3.44 12.36
C SER A 58 -13.28 -2.30 12.18
N ALA A 59 -12.62 -1.86 13.25
CA ALA A 59 -11.59 -0.83 13.18
C ALA A 59 -10.35 -1.30 12.42
N ALA A 60 -9.96 -2.56 12.59
CA ALA A 60 -8.83 -3.16 11.88
C ALA A 60 -9.05 -3.19 10.37
N VAL A 61 -10.26 -3.56 9.91
CA VAL A 61 -10.63 -3.54 8.49
C VAL A 61 -10.65 -2.11 7.95
N GLY A 62 -11.21 -1.17 8.70
CA GLY A 62 -11.20 0.26 8.32
C GLY A 62 -9.78 0.79 8.17
N TYR A 63 -8.91 0.53 9.15
CA TYR A 63 -7.49 0.85 9.09
C TYR A 63 -6.82 0.24 7.85
N ALA A 64 -7.02 -1.05 7.60
CA ALA A 64 -6.39 -1.75 6.49
C ALA A 64 -6.79 -1.16 5.13
N LEU A 65 -8.08 -0.84 4.94
CA LEU A 65 -8.60 -0.23 3.72
C LEU A 65 -8.01 1.17 3.48
N VAL A 66 -8.08 2.04 4.48
CA VAL A 66 -7.59 3.42 4.36
C VAL A 66 -6.07 3.44 4.19
N PHE A 67 -5.35 2.58 4.91
CA PHE A 67 -3.91 2.46 4.78
C PHE A 67 -3.48 2.00 3.39
N HIS A 68 -4.18 1.02 2.82
CA HIS A 68 -3.89 0.53 1.47
C HIS A 68 -4.19 1.59 0.41
N ALA A 69 -5.37 2.22 0.51
CA ALA A 69 -5.77 3.30 -0.39
C ALA A 69 -4.78 4.47 -0.35
N SER A 70 -4.25 4.81 0.83
CA SER A 70 -3.25 5.89 0.96
C SER A 70 -1.91 5.56 0.31
N GLN A 71 -1.60 4.29 0.04
CA GLN A 71 -0.39 3.92 -0.71
C GLN A 71 -0.62 3.98 -2.22
N ILE A 72 -1.81 3.57 -2.68
CA ILE A 72 -2.10 3.45 -4.12
C ILE A 72 -2.57 4.79 -4.70
N VAL A 73 -3.56 5.43 -4.08
CA VAL A 73 -4.25 6.59 -4.68
C VAL A 73 -3.29 7.73 -5.00
N PRO A 74 -2.39 8.19 -4.10
CA PRO A 74 -1.50 9.31 -4.42
C PRO A 74 -0.55 9.00 -5.58
N VAL A 75 0.02 7.79 -5.62
CA VAL A 75 0.95 7.36 -6.67
C VAL A 75 0.21 7.26 -8.01
N THR A 76 -0.98 6.65 -8.01
CA THR A 76 -1.82 6.53 -9.22
C THR A 76 -2.22 7.91 -9.75
N LEU A 77 -2.61 8.85 -8.88
CA LEU A 77 -2.99 10.20 -9.30
C LEU A 77 -1.83 10.96 -9.92
N VAL A 78 -0.63 10.85 -9.34
CA VAL A 78 0.58 11.49 -9.90
C VAL A 78 0.92 10.89 -11.27
N GLY A 79 0.93 9.56 -11.40
CA GLY A 79 1.16 8.91 -12.70
C GLY A 79 0.12 9.31 -13.74
N TRP A 80 -1.15 9.36 -13.35
CA TRP A 80 -2.23 9.79 -14.23
C TRP A 80 -2.07 11.25 -14.67
N LEU A 81 -1.68 12.15 -13.75
CA LEU A 81 -1.40 13.54 -14.08
C LEU A 81 -0.32 13.68 -15.16
N PHE A 82 0.75 12.88 -15.10
CA PHE A 82 1.80 12.90 -16.10
C PHE A 82 1.34 12.39 -17.47
N LEU A 83 0.57 11.29 -17.50
CA LEU A 83 -0.03 10.79 -18.75
C LEU A 83 -0.88 11.87 -19.43
N LEU A 84 -1.69 12.59 -18.66
CA LEU A 84 -2.52 13.68 -19.17
C LEU A 84 -1.68 14.86 -19.68
N ARG A 85 -0.61 15.22 -18.97
CA ARG A 85 0.25 16.36 -19.37
C ARG A 85 1.08 16.08 -20.62
N GLU A 86 1.55 14.85 -20.76
CA GLU A 86 2.41 14.43 -21.88
C GLU A 86 1.59 13.93 -23.08
N HIS A 87 0.25 13.89 -22.96
CA HIS A 87 -0.66 13.37 -23.97
C HIS A 87 -0.35 11.92 -24.37
N VAL A 88 0.17 11.14 -23.41
CA VAL A 88 0.50 9.73 -23.57
C VAL A 88 -0.69 8.89 -23.14
N SER A 89 -1.13 7.98 -24.01
CA SER A 89 -2.15 7.01 -23.68
C SER A 89 -1.59 5.90 -22.78
N LEU A 90 -2.46 5.25 -21.99
CA LEU A 90 -2.06 4.11 -21.16
C LEU A 90 -1.44 2.98 -21.99
N GLY A 91 -1.92 2.77 -23.23
CA GLY A 91 -1.39 1.76 -24.14
C GLY A 91 0.06 2.04 -24.52
N GLU A 92 0.37 3.27 -24.93
CA GLU A 92 1.73 3.70 -25.27
C GLU A 92 2.68 3.55 -24.08
N ALA A 93 2.25 3.97 -22.88
CA ALA A 93 3.06 3.83 -21.66
C ALA A 93 3.39 2.37 -21.32
N THR A 94 2.48 1.42 -21.61
CA THR A 94 2.72 -0.01 -21.37
C THR A 94 3.62 -0.68 -22.43
N HIS A 95 3.77 -0.06 -23.60
CA HIS A 95 4.59 -0.55 -24.70
C HIS A 95 5.98 0.11 -24.79
N ALA A 96 6.26 1.12 -23.96
CA ALA A 96 7.56 1.79 -23.94
C ALA A 96 8.68 0.80 -23.56
N GLU A 97 9.59 0.53 -24.50
CA GLU A 97 10.79 -0.28 -24.27
C GLU A 97 11.77 0.48 -23.36
N VAL A 98 12.28 -0.20 -22.33
CA VAL A 98 13.36 0.34 -21.49
C VAL A 98 14.62 0.42 -22.36
N PRO A 99 15.22 1.62 -22.56
CA PRO A 99 16.44 1.74 -23.36
C PRO A 99 17.54 0.84 -22.79
N PRO A 100 18.33 0.15 -23.64
CA PRO A 100 19.46 -0.64 -23.17
C PRO A 100 20.37 0.28 -22.34
N ALA A 101 20.73 -0.18 -21.13
CA ALA A 101 21.62 0.56 -20.25
C ALA A 101 22.90 0.91 -21.03
N GLU A 102 23.14 2.19 -21.27
CA GLU A 102 24.36 2.65 -21.91
C GLU A 102 25.55 2.27 -21.02
N GLY A 103 26.34 1.30 -21.51
CA GLY A 103 27.73 1.02 -21.14
C GLY A 103 28.10 1.07 -19.66
N ALA A 104 28.12 -0.09 -19.00
CA ALA A 104 29.05 -0.33 -17.89
C ALA A 104 30.49 -0.45 -18.40
#